data_AF-A0A9P4T8E2-F1
#
_entry.id   AF-A0A9P4T8E2-F1
#
_cell.length_a   1.000
_cell.length_b   1.000
_cell.length_c   1.000
_cell.angle_alpha   90.00
_cell.angle_beta   90.00
_cell.angle_gamma   90.00
#
_symmetry.space_group_name_H-M   'P 1'
#
loop_
_entity.id
_entity.type
_entity.pdbx_description
1 polymer ?
#
loop_
_entity_poly.entity_id
_entity_poly.type
_entity_poly.pdbx_seq_one_letter_code
_entity_poly.pdbx_strand_id
1 'polypeptide(L)'
;MTSSDTSVSDANRHDPPNSRPRSSTWTGEPPQYVSQVGSLSVLRTSIHHILASAQGTFARSAPPAFEDAQAFPFHDPYGPHRDSVENLKQQYVDSCGSLSGEKAWLQTICADQMSFFSHISITSVYEDLADGLWQDSDMTVQAKAYALRAIAGQLESNDATILSILHLLLSETGGDETAYQVHYQGLRGLIERRGGVSQLSDRLATYVIL
;
A
#
# COMPACT_ATOMS: atom_id res chain seq x y z
N MET A 1 47.35 41.76 35.39
CA MET A 1 48.05 40.64 36.06
C MET A 1 47.03 39.52 36.25
N THR A 2 47.32 38.34 35.67
CA THR A 2 46.87 36.97 36.02
C THR A 2 45.36 36.71 36.14
N SER A 3 44.73 35.68 35.54
CA SER A 3 45.14 34.53 34.74
C SER A 3 43.91 33.95 34.04
N SER A 4 44.14 33.30 32.91
CA SER A 4 43.24 32.34 32.27
C SER A 4 43.06 31.07 33.13
N ASP A 5 41.93 30.38 33.00
CA ASP A 5 41.95 28.96 32.65
C ASP A 5 40.62 28.43 32.10
N THR A 6 40.76 27.73 30.99
CA THR A 6 39.82 26.88 30.27
C THR A 6 39.80 25.47 30.88
N SER A 7 38.63 24.84 31.06
CA SER A 7 38.52 23.38 30.84
C SER A 7 37.05 22.97 30.61
N VAL A 8 36.72 22.55 29.38
CA VAL A 8 36.49 21.15 28.97
C VAL A 8 35.14 20.59 29.43
N SER A 9 34.30 20.43 28.41
CA SER A 9 33.12 19.60 28.29
C SER A 9 33.23 18.24 29.00
N ASP A 10 32.15 17.81 29.66
CA ASP A 10 31.83 16.38 29.64
C ASP A 10 30.34 16.15 29.44
N ALA A 11 30.06 15.45 28.36
CA ALA A 11 28.74 15.15 27.84
C ALA A 11 28.08 14.11 28.74
N ASN A 12 27.14 14.53 29.57
CA ASN A 12 26.34 13.59 30.33
C ASN A 12 25.34 12.91 29.38
N ARG A 13 25.66 11.66 29.06
CA ARG A 13 24.88 10.71 28.27
C ARG A 13 23.40 10.75 28.66
N HIS A 14 22.57 11.17 27.73
CA HIS A 14 21.17 10.75 27.69
C HIS A 14 21.13 9.29 27.23
N ASP A 15 21.21 8.37 28.18
CA ASP A 15 20.69 7.02 27.95
C ASP A 15 19.15 7.13 27.90
N PRO A 16 18.49 6.68 26.82
CA PRO A 16 17.03 6.59 26.82
C PRO A 16 16.61 5.48 27.79
N PRO A 17 15.52 5.65 28.57
CA PRO A 17 14.99 4.57 29.37
C PRO A 17 14.50 3.44 28.45
N ASN A 18 15.34 2.41 28.35
CA ASN A 18 15.02 1.11 27.80
C ASN A 18 14.07 0.40 28.77
N SER A 19 12.77 0.65 28.63
CA SER A 19 11.73 -0.22 29.18
C SER A 19 10.49 -0.13 28.31
N ARG A 20 10.51 -0.86 27.19
CA ARG A 20 9.33 -1.17 26.38
C ARG A 20 8.28 -1.87 27.26
N PRO A 21 7.07 -1.33 27.44
CA PRO A 21 5.94 -2.14 27.83
C PRO A 21 5.52 -2.96 26.60
N ARG A 22 6.00 -4.20 26.51
CA ARG A 22 5.34 -5.24 25.69
C ARG A 22 4.09 -5.67 26.47
N SER A 23 2.90 -5.24 26.05
CA SER A 23 1.66 -6.01 26.27
C SER A 23 0.44 -5.28 25.68
N SER A 24 0.05 -5.68 24.48
CA SER A 24 -1.36 -5.85 24.12
C SER A 24 -1.46 -7.11 23.27
N THR A 25 -1.21 -8.26 23.90
CA THR A 25 -1.59 -9.56 23.33
C THR A 25 -3.11 -9.55 23.25
N TRP A 26 -3.63 -9.29 22.06
CA TRP A 26 -5.05 -9.45 21.75
C TRP A 26 -5.45 -10.91 22.04
N THR A 27 -6.36 -11.12 23.00
CA THR A 27 -6.89 -12.44 23.37
C THR A 27 -8.26 -12.71 22.75
N GLY A 28 -8.68 -11.91 21.77
CA GLY A 28 -9.95 -12.14 21.09
C GLY A 28 -9.85 -13.37 20.21
N GLU A 29 -10.87 -14.25 20.28
CA GLU A 29 -11.05 -15.30 19.26
C GLU A 29 -11.08 -14.65 17.88
N PRO A 30 -10.44 -15.26 16.86
CA PRO A 30 -10.51 -14.76 15.51
C PRO A 30 -11.98 -14.70 15.09
N PRO A 31 -12.44 -13.61 14.46
CA PRO A 31 -13.77 -13.59 13.88
C PRO A 31 -13.88 -14.78 12.93
N GLN A 32 -14.88 -15.63 13.13
CA GLN A 32 -15.19 -16.70 12.19
C GLN A 32 -15.74 -16.06 10.91
N TYR A 33 -14.85 -15.66 10.01
CA TYR A 33 -15.23 -15.30 8.66
C TYR A 33 -15.64 -16.58 7.95
N VAL A 34 -16.94 -16.70 7.65
CA VAL A 34 -17.47 -17.76 6.79
C VAL A 34 -16.75 -17.63 5.45
N SER A 35 -15.83 -18.55 5.18
CA SER A 35 -14.94 -18.47 4.04
C SER A 35 -15.74 -18.47 2.74
N GLN A 36 -15.79 -17.32 2.06
CA GLN A 36 -16.14 -17.23 0.64
C GLN A 36 -14.92 -17.70 -0.17
N VAL A 37 -14.59 -18.99 -0.05
CA VAL A 37 -13.34 -19.58 -0.58
C VAL A 37 -13.17 -19.40 -2.10
N GLY A 38 -14.28 -19.19 -2.84
CA GLY A 38 -14.25 -19.13 -4.31
C GLY A 38 -13.91 -17.76 -4.92
N SER A 39 -14.27 -16.64 -4.28
CA SER A 39 -14.05 -15.30 -4.85
C SER A 39 -12.63 -14.78 -4.56
N LEU A 40 -12.08 -15.13 -3.39
CA LEU A 40 -10.78 -14.66 -2.90
C LEU A 40 -9.61 -15.21 -3.73
N SER A 41 -9.68 -16.47 -4.17
CA SER A 41 -8.63 -17.07 -5.00
C SER A 41 -8.48 -16.40 -6.38
N VAL A 42 -9.60 -15.94 -6.97
CA VAL A 42 -9.60 -15.20 -8.24
C VAL A 42 -8.99 -13.82 -8.04
N LEU A 43 -9.39 -13.14 -6.97
CA LEU A 43 -8.89 -11.80 -6.62
C LEU A 43 -7.38 -11.80 -6.40
N ARG A 44 -6.87 -12.77 -5.64
CA ARG A 44 -5.43 -12.97 -5.42
C ARG A 44 -4.66 -13.18 -6.70
N THR A 45 -5.18 -14.01 -7.60
CA THR A 45 -4.54 -14.28 -8.90
C THR A 45 -4.49 -13.00 -9.74
N SER A 46 -5.58 -12.22 -9.77
CA SER A 46 -5.60 -10.91 -10.44
C SER A 46 -4.60 -9.94 -9.84
N ILE A 47 -4.50 -9.82 -8.52
CA ILE A 47 -3.52 -8.96 -7.84
C ILE A 47 -2.10 -9.36 -8.23
N HIS A 48 -1.79 -10.66 -8.19
CA HIS A 48 -0.48 -11.16 -8.57
C HIS A 48 -0.12 -10.80 -10.02
N HIS A 49 -1.03 -10.99 -10.97
CA HIS A 49 -0.81 -10.61 -12.37
C HIS A 49 -0.61 -9.11 -12.55
N ILE A 50 -1.40 -8.27 -11.85
CA ILE A 50 -1.25 -6.82 -11.88
C ILE A 50 0.14 -6.42 -11.38
N LEU A 51 0.55 -6.92 -10.21
CA LEU A 51 1.84 -6.59 -9.62
C LEU A 51 3.03 -7.08 -10.46
N ALA A 52 2.94 -8.29 -11.04
CA ALA A 52 3.96 -8.81 -11.95
C ALA A 52 4.07 -7.96 -13.23
N SER A 53 2.94 -7.56 -13.81
CA SER A 53 2.91 -6.69 -14.99
C SER A 53 3.51 -5.31 -14.72
N ALA A 54 3.31 -4.78 -13.51
CA ALA A 54 3.86 -3.51 -13.06
C ALA A 54 5.35 -3.57 -12.71
N GLN A 55 5.94 -4.75 -12.51
CA GLN A 55 7.40 -4.92 -12.34
C GLN A 55 8.15 -4.88 -13.68
N GLY A 56 7.57 -5.44 -14.73
CA GLY A 56 8.17 -5.52 -16.06
C GLY A 56 8.46 -4.16 -16.72
N THR A 57 7.82 -3.08 -16.26
CA THR A 57 8.04 -1.72 -16.77
C THR A 57 9.30 -1.05 -16.18
N PHE A 58 9.76 -1.44 -14.99
CA PHE A 58 10.91 -0.81 -14.32
C PHE A 58 12.25 -1.52 -14.55
N ALA A 59 12.23 -2.80 -14.96
CA ALA A 59 13.45 -3.61 -15.15
C ALA A 59 14.12 -3.43 -16.53
N ARG A 60 13.61 -2.55 -17.40
CA ARG A 60 14.19 -2.30 -18.73
C ARG A 60 15.30 -1.25 -18.68
N SER A 61 16.39 -1.56 -17.97
CA SER A 61 17.64 -0.79 -18.04
C SER A 61 18.66 -1.39 -19.01
N ALA A 62 18.41 -2.59 -19.55
CA ALA A 62 19.18 -3.14 -20.64
C ALA A 62 18.50 -2.78 -21.98
N PRO A 63 19.22 -2.18 -22.95
CA PRO A 63 18.73 -2.12 -24.32
C PRO A 63 18.41 -3.55 -24.79
N PRO A 64 17.42 -3.76 -25.67
CA PRO A 64 17.26 -5.05 -26.32
C PRO A 64 18.56 -5.34 -27.09
N ALA A 65 19.45 -6.14 -26.50
CA ALA A 65 20.77 -6.43 -27.08
C ALA A 65 20.67 -7.28 -28.36
N PHE A 66 19.46 -7.69 -28.72
CA PHE A 66 19.18 -8.56 -29.85
C PHE A 66 17.96 -8.02 -30.59
N GLU A 67 18.17 -7.51 -31.79
CA GLU A 67 17.10 -7.20 -32.76
C GLU A 67 16.42 -8.47 -33.29
N ASP A 68 17.05 -9.63 -33.11
CA ASP A 68 16.51 -10.94 -33.45
C ASP A 68 15.86 -11.63 -32.26
N ALA A 69 14.61 -11.26 -31.97
CA ALA A 69 13.74 -12.01 -31.06
C ALA A 69 13.49 -13.47 -31.53
N GLN A 70 13.87 -13.82 -32.77
CA GLN A 70 13.78 -15.16 -33.32
C GLN A 70 14.98 -16.06 -33.00
N ALA A 71 16.10 -15.52 -32.50
CA ALA A 71 17.31 -16.30 -32.23
C ALA A 71 17.17 -17.24 -31.01
N PHE A 72 16.15 -17.05 -30.18
CA PHE A 72 15.93 -17.83 -28.97
C PHE A 72 14.46 -18.27 -28.88
N PRO A 73 14.12 -19.48 -29.37
CA PRO A 73 12.79 -20.04 -29.25
C PRO A 73 12.59 -20.61 -27.84
N PHE A 74 12.69 -19.75 -26.82
CA PHE A 74 12.15 -20.10 -25.52
C PHE A 74 10.63 -20.04 -25.67
N HIS A 75 9.98 -21.20 -25.58
CA HIS A 75 8.54 -21.23 -25.38
C HIS A 75 8.26 -20.45 -24.10
N ASP A 76 7.65 -19.28 -24.24
CA ASP A 76 7.05 -18.59 -23.12
C ASP A 76 5.93 -19.52 -22.61
N PRO A 77 6.06 -20.15 -21.43
CA PRO A 77 5.01 -21.04 -20.92
C PRO A 77 3.71 -20.26 -20.65
N TYR A 78 3.80 -18.93 -20.65
CA TYR A 78 2.70 -18.00 -20.72
C TYR A 78 2.57 -17.57 -22.18
N GLY A 79 1.59 -18.11 -22.91
CA GLY A 79 1.33 -17.72 -24.30
C GLY A 79 1.08 -16.20 -24.46
N PRO A 80 0.74 -15.71 -25.66
CA PRO A 80 0.54 -14.29 -25.96
C PRO A 80 -0.70 -13.67 -25.28
N HIS A 81 -1.16 -14.22 -24.15
CA HIS A 81 -2.15 -13.61 -23.28
C HIS A 81 -1.46 -12.56 -22.40
N ARG A 82 -0.91 -11.55 -23.07
CA ARG A 82 -0.48 -10.33 -22.40
C ARG A 82 -1.73 -9.52 -22.13
N ASP A 83 -2.45 -9.89 -21.08
CA ASP A 83 -3.58 -9.08 -20.63
C ASP A 83 -3.08 -7.66 -20.43
N SER A 84 -3.75 -6.71 -21.07
CA SER A 84 -3.43 -5.31 -20.85
C SER A 84 -3.66 -5.01 -19.37
N VAL A 85 -2.81 -4.16 -18.78
CA VAL A 85 -2.95 -3.75 -17.37
C VAL A 85 -4.36 -3.19 -17.12
N GLU A 86 -4.96 -2.55 -18.13
CA GLU A 86 -6.32 -2.04 -18.06
C GLU A 86 -7.38 -3.15 -18.00
N ASN A 87 -7.20 -4.26 -18.73
CA ASN A 87 -8.09 -5.42 -18.63
C ASN A 87 -7.99 -6.07 -17.23
N LEU A 88 -6.77 -6.23 -16.71
CA LEU A 88 -6.55 -6.79 -15.37
C LEU A 88 -7.16 -5.89 -14.29
N LYS A 89 -7.03 -4.57 -14.43
CA LYS A 89 -7.65 -3.58 -13.56
C LYS A 89 -9.18 -3.65 -13.61
N GLN A 90 -9.76 -3.80 -14.79
CA GLN A 90 -11.21 -3.95 -14.93
C GLN A 90 -11.70 -5.25 -14.27
N GLN A 91 -10.99 -6.37 -14.47
CA GLN A 91 -11.28 -7.64 -13.81
C GLN A 91 -11.20 -7.53 -12.28
N TYR A 92 -10.21 -6.80 -11.78
CA TYR A 92 -10.06 -6.51 -10.35
C TYR A 92 -11.25 -5.71 -9.81
N VAL A 93 -11.65 -4.64 -10.51
CA VAL A 93 -12.81 -3.81 -10.14
C VAL A 93 -14.09 -4.64 -10.13
N ASP A 94 -14.27 -5.52 -11.11
CA ASP A 94 -15.46 -6.39 -11.19
C ASP A 94 -15.48 -7.39 -10.02
N SER A 95 -14.33 -7.95 -9.66
CA SER A 95 -14.18 -8.89 -8.56
C SER A 95 -14.48 -8.22 -7.21
N CYS A 96 -13.85 -7.09 -6.91
CA CYS A 96 -14.08 -6.34 -5.67
C CYS A 96 -15.46 -5.68 -5.60
N GLY A 97 -15.98 -5.18 -6.73
CA GLY A 97 -17.29 -4.54 -6.80
C GLY A 97 -18.44 -5.50 -6.49
N SER A 98 -18.26 -6.79 -6.77
CA SER A 98 -19.23 -7.83 -6.41
C SER A 98 -19.36 -8.05 -4.88
N LEU A 99 -18.31 -7.70 -4.12
CA LEU A 99 -18.25 -7.89 -2.67
C LEU A 99 -18.79 -6.68 -1.89
N SER A 100 -18.54 -5.46 -2.39
CA SER A 100 -18.81 -4.21 -1.66
C SER A 100 -20.10 -3.50 -2.08
N GLY A 101 -20.67 -3.83 -3.24
CA GLY A 101 -21.83 -3.12 -3.80
C GLY A 101 -21.52 -1.69 -4.30
N GLU A 102 -20.30 -1.19 -4.11
CA GLU A 102 -19.88 0.17 -4.45
C GLU A 102 -19.01 0.24 -5.71
N LYS A 103 -19.35 -0.55 -6.74
CA LYS A 103 -18.55 -0.64 -7.98
C LYS A 103 -18.19 0.71 -8.60
N ALA A 104 -19.12 1.68 -8.59
CA ALA A 104 -18.89 3.01 -9.14
C ALA A 104 -17.86 3.82 -8.34
N TRP A 105 -17.82 3.65 -7.02
CA TRP A 105 -16.78 4.27 -6.20
C TRP A 105 -15.44 3.60 -6.45
N LEU A 106 -15.40 2.27 -6.46
CA LEU A 106 -14.19 1.52 -6.76
C LEU A 106 -13.60 1.88 -8.15
N GLN A 107 -14.44 2.08 -9.17
CA GLN A 107 -13.99 2.59 -10.47
C GLN A 107 -13.30 3.96 -10.36
N THR A 108 -13.81 4.83 -9.50
CA THR A 108 -13.23 6.15 -9.23
C THR A 108 -11.89 6.03 -8.52
N ILE A 109 -11.81 5.19 -7.49
CA ILE A 109 -10.56 4.88 -6.78
C ILE A 109 -9.52 4.33 -7.76
N CYS A 110 -9.92 3.36 -8.58
CA CYS A 110 -8.99 2.71 -9.51
C CYS A 110 -8.62 3.62 -10.69
N ALA A 111 -9.38 4.67 -11.00
CA ALA A 111 -9.10 5.53 -12.16
C ALA A 111 -7.67 6.12 -12.11
N ASP A 112 -7.22 6.51 -10.92
CA ASP A 112 -5.87 6.97 -10.65
C ASP A 112 -4.93 5.80 -10.29
N GLN A 113 -3.71 5.83 -10.83
CA GLN A 113 -2.74 4.73 -10.66
C GLN A 113 -2.27 4.59 -9.21
N MET A 114 -2.05 5.69 -8.49
CA MET A 114 -1.59 5.67 -7.11
C MET A 114 -2.68 5.12 -6.18
N SER A 115 -3.90 5.60 -6.37
CA SER A 115 -5.11 5.18 -5.65
C SER A 115 -5.45 3.71 -5.93
N PHE A 116 -5.22 3.24 -7.16
CA PHE A 116 -5.36 1.84 -7.52
C PHE A 116 -4.39 0.93 -6.75
N PHE A 117 -3.09 1.23 -6.76
CA PHE A 117 -2.11 0.37 -6.07
C PHE A 117 -2.25 0.40 -4.56
N SER A 118 -2.61 1.55 -3.97
CA SER A 118 -2.92 1.62 -2.54
C SER A 118 -4.17 0.81 -2.18
N HIS A 119 -5.18 0.78 -3.06
CA HIS A 119 -6.35 -0.08 -2.86
C HIS A 119 -6.02 -1.58 -3.01
N ILE A 120 -5.08 -1.94 -3.90
CA ILE A 120 -4.55 -3.32 -3.96
C ILE A 120 -3.88 -3.69 -2.63
N SER A 121 -3.14 -2.78 -2.00
CA SER A 121 -2.50 -3.03 -0.71
C SER A 121 -3.50 -3.39 0.39
N ILE A 122 -4.55 -2.58 0.59
CA ILE A 122 -5.58 -2.88 1.60
C ILE A 122 -6.32 -4.19 1.27
N THR A 123 -6.61 -4.45 -0.01
CA THR A 123 -7.24 -5.70 -0.44
C THR A 123 -6.36 -6.91 -0.13
N SER A 124 -5.05 -6.79 -0.31
CA SER A 124 -4.10 -7.87 -0.02
C SER A 124 -4.02 -8.16 1.49
N VAL A 125 -4.12 -7.13 2.34
CA VAL A 125 -4.24 -7.32 3.80
C VAL A 125 -5.52 -8.06 4.16
N TYR A 126 -6.67 -7.70 3.54
CA TYR A 126 -7.91 -8.43 3.79
C TYR A 126 -7.82 -9.90 3.34
N GLU A 127 -7.14 -10.19 2.24
CA GLU A 127 -6.86 -11.56 1.78
C GLU A 127 -5.99 -12.33 2.79
N ASP A 128 -4.90 -11.71 3.29
CA ASP A 128 -4.04 -12.31 4.30
C ASP A 128 -4.82 -12.63 5.58
N LEU A 129 -5.66 -11.70 6.05
CA LEU A 129 -6.53 -11.90 7.21
C LEU A 129 -7.57 -13.01 6.97
N ALA A 130 -8.16 -13.08 5.78
CA ALA A 130 -9.11 -14.13 5.41
C ALA A 130 -8.46 -15.53 5.40
N ASP A 131 -7.17 -15.59 5.09
CA ASP A 131 -6.35 -16.80 5.17
C ASP A 131 -5.85 -17.12 6.59
N GLY A 132 -6.15 -16.25 7.57
CA GLY A 132 -5.68 -16.38 8.95
C GLY A 132 -4.21 -16.00 9.14
N LEU A 133 -3.62 -15.27 8.20
CA LEU A 133 -2.29 -14.70 8.34
C LEU A 133 -2.37 -13.41 9.18
N TRP A 134 -1.50 -13.33 10.19
CA TRP A 134 -1.38 -12.17 11.08
C TRP A 134 -0.27 -11.20 10.66
N GLN A 135 0.46 -11.57 9.62
CA GLN A 135 1.57 -10.80 9.07
C GLN A 135 1.36 -10.70 7.57
N ASP A 136 1.84 -9.59 6.99
CA ASP A 136 1.81 -9.37 5.56
C ASP A 136 2.51 -10.52 4.81
N SER A 137 1.83 -11.08 3.82
CA SER A 137 2.46 -11.96 2.85
C SER A 137 3.42 -11.18 1.93
N ASP A 138 4.29 -11.90 1.21
CA ASP A 138 5.19 -11.28 0.22
C ASP A 138 4.42 -10.45 -0.81
N MET A 139 3.21 -10.88 -1.18
CA MET A 139 2.32 -10.16 -2.08
C MET A 139 1.86 -8.83 -1.48
N THR A 140 1.45 -8.83 -0.20
CA THR A 140 1.04 -7.63 0.51
C THR A 140 2.19 -6.65 0.72
N VAL A 141 3.37 -7.14 1.11
CA VAL A 141 4.59 -6.33 1.21
C VAL A 141 4.92 -5.68 -0.13
N GLN A 142 4.83 -6.43 -1.23
CA GLN A 142 5.06 -5.92 -2.56
C GLN A 142 4.03 -4.85 -2.96
N ALA A 143 2.74 -5.08 -2.68
CA ALA A 143 1.68 -4.10 -2.95
C ALA A 143 1.90 -2.79 -2.18
N LYS A 144 2.23 -2.87 -0.88
CA LYS A 144 2.57 -1.70 -0.04
C LYS A 144 3.77 -0.93 -0.61
N ALA A 145 4.83 -1.64 -1.00
CA ALA A 145 6.02 -1.03 -1.60
C ALA A 145 5.70 -0.29 -2.91
N TYR A 146 4.80 -0.83 -3.73
CA TYR A 146 4.32 -0.18 -4.95
C TYR A 146 3.54 1.11 -4.66
N ALA A 147 2.59 1.04 -3.73
CA ALA A 147 1.79 2.19 -3.31
C ALA A 147 2.69 3.32 -2.76
N LEU A 148 3.63 2.98 -1.87
CA LEU A 148 4.59 3.94 -1.32
C LEU A 148 5.47 4.58 -2.40
N ARG A 149 5.95 3.80 -3.38
CA ARG A 149 6.73 4.33 -4.50
C ARG A 149 5.90 5.28 -5.37
N ALA A 150 4.64 4.94 -5.64
CA ALA A 150 3.73 5.80 -6.40
C ALA A 150 3.50 7.14 -5.68
N ILE A 151 3.25 7.11 -4.36
CA ILE A 151 3.08 8.30 -3.52
C ILE A 151 4.37 9.14 -3.48
N ALA A 152 5.52 8.51 -3.27
CA ALA A 152 6.81 9.19 -3.19
C ALA A 152 7.16 9.93 -4.50
N GLY A 153 6.69 9.43 -5.64
CA GLY A 153 6.86 10.08 -6.94
C GLY A 153 5.99 11.32 -7.15
N GLN A 154 4.88 11.47 -6.39
CA GLN A 154 3.84 12.48 -6.64
C GLN A 154 3.20 12.95 -5.31
N LEU A 155 3.96 13.63 -4.46
CA LEU A 155 3.48 14.08 -3.15
C LEU A 155 2.69 15.40 -3.26
N GLU A 156 1.51 15.35 -3.89
CA GLU A 156 0.57 16.47 -3.98
C GLU A 156 -0.56 16.33 -2.96
N SER A 157 -1.17 17.44 -2.54
CA SER A 157 -2.34 17.42 -1.65
C SER A 157 -3.66 17.16 -2.40
N ASN A 158 -3.65 16.29 -3.40
CA ASN A 158 -4.82 15.95 -4.23
C ASN A 158 -5.61 14.77 -3.63
N ASP A 159 -6.81 14.50 -4.16
CA ASP A 159 -7.71 13.44 -3.64
C ASP A 159 -7.03 12.06 -3.69
N ALA A 160 -6.33 11.77 -4.78
CA ALA A 160 -5.64 10.50 -4.99
C ALA A 160 -4.57 10.22 -3.94
N THR A 161 -3.76 11.22 -3.59
CA THR A 161 -2.69 11.07 -2.60
C THR A 161 -3.28 10.90 -1.20
N ILE A 162 -4.29 11.70 -0.84
CA ILE A 162 -4.98 11.58 0.45
C ILE A 162 -5.62 10.19 0.60
N LEU A 163 -6.34 9.75 -0.44
CA LEU A 163 -6.96 8.42 -0.47
C LEU A 163 -5.90 7.31 -0.37
N SER A 164 -4.77 7.46 -1.06
CA SER A 164 -3.70 6.46 -1.05
C SER A 164 -3.03 6.32 0.32
N ILE A 165 -2.81 7.43 1.02
CA ILE A 165 -2.28 7.39 2.40
C ILE A 165 -3.32 6.82 3.36
N LEU A 166 -4.61 7.13 3.17
CA LEU A 166 -5.68 6.52 3.95
C LEU A 166 -5.72 5.00 3.79
N HIS A 167 -5.63 4.49 2.56
CA HIS A 167 -5.56 3.04 2.31
C HIS A 167 -4.33 2.39 2.96
N LEU A 168 -3.17 3.05 2.93
CA LEU A 168 -1.98 2.57 3.63
C LEU A 168 -2.19 2.53 5.14
N LEU A 169 -2.80 3.56 5.72
CA LEU A 169 -3.12 3.57 7.14
C LEU A 169 -4.06 2.43 7.54
N LEU A 170 -5.07 2.15 6.72
CA LEU A 170 -5.98 1.02 6.91
C LEU A 170 -5.25 -0.32 6.78
N SER A 171 -4.26 -0.43 5.88
CA SER A 171 -3.46 -1.64 5.71
C SER A 171 -2.41 -1.87 6.81
N GLU A 172 -2.23 -0.91 7.73
CA GLU A 172 -1.42 -1.06 8.95
C GLU A 172 -2.25 -1.46 10.18
N THR A 173 -3.57 -1.65 10.06
CA THR A 173 -4.40 -2.04 11.19
C THR A 173 -4.01 -3.43 11.71
N GLY A 174 -3.53 -3.49 12.96
CA GLY A 174 -2.99 -4.72 13.57
C GLY A 174 -1.48 -4.94 13.35
N GLY A 175 -0.80 -4.02 12.66
CA GLY A 175 0.63 -4.06 12.33
C GLY A 175 1.52 -3.21 13.25
N ASP A 176 2.48 -2.50 12.64
CA ASP A 176 3.44 -1.66 13.35
C ASP A 176 2.82 -0.31 13.74
N GLU A 177 2.61 -0.10 15.04
CA GLU A 177 2.09 1.15 15.59
C GLU A 177 2.91 2.37 15.15
N THR A 178 4.22 2.23 14.94
CA THR A 178 5.05 3.35 14.50
C THR A 178 4.76 3.74 13.05
N ALA A 179 4.52 2.76 12.17
CA ALA A 179 4.13 3.00 10.78
C ALA A 179 2.74 3.66 10.71
N TYR A 180 1.79 3.18 11.51
CA TYR A 180 0.47 3.79 11.65
C TYR A 180 0.56 5.27 12.04
N GLN A 181 1.33 5.60 13.08
CA GLN A 181 1.47 6.99 13.55
C GLN A 181 2.09 7.91 12.48
N VAL A 182 3.09 7.43 11.75
CA VAL A 182 3.73 8.20 10.66
C VAL A 182 2.73 8.49 9.54
N HIS A 183 1.97 7.47 9.11
CA HIS A 183 0.97 7.64 8.06
C HIS A 183 -0.19 8.53 8.52
N TYR A 184 -0.62 8.41 9.77
CA TYR A 184 -1.66 9.26 10.36
C TYR A 184 -1.26 10.73 10.38
N GLN A 185 -0.05 11.03 10.84
CA GLN A 185 0.47 12.40 10.84
C GLN A 185 0.62 12.96 9.42
N GLY A 186 1.09 12.13 8.48
CA GLY A 186 1.17 12.50 7.07
C GLY A 186 -0.18 12.85 6.46
N LEU A 187 -1.20 12.00 6.70
CA LEU A 187 -2.57 12.21 6.24
C LEU A 187 -3.15 13.51 6.79
N ARG A 188 -3.02 13.73 8.10
CA ARG A 188 -3.49 14.96 8.75
C ARG A 188 -2.82 16.20 8.15
N GLY A 189 -1.50 16.17 7.98
CA GLY A 189 -0.75 17.27 7.37
C GLY A 189 -1.19 17.58 5.94
N LEU A 190 -1.52 16.57 5.12
CA LEU A 190 -2.04 16.78 3.77
C LEU A 190 -3.43 17.42 3.77
N ILE A 191 -4.33 16.95 4.62
CA ILE A 191 -5.69 17.50 4.74
C ILE A 191 -5.62 18.95 5.21
N GLU A 192 -4.79 19.26 6.21
CA GLU A 192 -4.60 20.63 6.70
C GLU A 192 -4.03 21.55 5.60
N ARG A 193 -3.01 21.10 4.84
CA ARG A 193 -2.44 21.86 3.70
C ARG A 193 -3.46 22.15 2.60
N ARG A 194 -4.43 21.27 2.43
CA ARG A 194 -5.52 21.45 1.46
C ARG A 194 -6.60 22.43 1.94
N GLY A 195 -6.53 22.89 3.19
CA GLY A 195 -7.53 23.77 3.79
C GLY A 195 -8.59 23.04 4.61
N GLY A 196 -8.32 21.80 5.03
CA GLY A 196 -9.17 21.00 5.90
C GLY A 196 -10.15 20.07 5.17
N VAL A 197 -10.93 19.34 5.95
CA VAL A 197 -11.87 18.31 5.45
C VAL A 197 -12.95 18.88 4.53
N SER A 198 -13.34 20.15 4.73
CA SER A 198 -14.31 20.84 3.87
C SER A 198 -13.83 21.10 2.44
N GLN A 199 -12.55 20.89 2.15
CA GLN A 199 -11.95 21.04 0.82
C GLN A 199 -11.74 19.69 0.11
N LEU A 200 -12.18 18.59 0.74
CA LEU A 200 -12.22 17.26 0.14
C LEU A 200 -13.52 17.08 -0.64
N SER A 201 -13.51 16.17 -1.61
CA SER A 201 -14.76 15.72 -2.22
C SER A 201 -15.64 15.01 -1.19
N ASP A 202 -16.97 15.12 -1.30
CA ASP A 202 -17.92 14.59 -0.31
C ASP A 202 -17.70 13.10 0.00
N ARG A 203 -17.36 12.32 -1.04
CA ARG A 203 -17.06 10.89 -0.88
C ARG A 203 -15.78 10.65 -0.10
N LEU A 204 -14.72 11.39 -0.40
CA LEU A 204 -13.46 11.27 0.33
C LEU A 204 -13.60 11.77 1.78
N ALA A 205 -14.32 12.86 1.99
CA ALA A 205 -14.62 13.36 3.34
C ALA A 205 -15.37 12.30 4.16
N THR A 206 -16.37 11.64 3.57
CA THR A 206 -17.09 10.53 4.20
C THR A 206 -16.13 9.40 4.56
N TYR A 207 -15.23 9.02 3.66
CA TYR A 207 -14.25 7.96 3.88
C TYR A 207 -13.20 8.28 4.95
N VAL A 208 -12.88 9.56 5.16
CA VAL A 208 -11.90 10.01 6.18
C VAL A 208 -12.53 10.14 7.57
N ILE A 209 -13.83 10.43 7.65
CA ILE A 209 -14.55 10.68 8.91
C ILE A 209 -15.07 9.38 9.54
N LEU A 210 -15.45 8.41 8.72
CA LEU A 210 -15.92 7.08 9.16
C LEU A 210 -14.76 6.23 9.70
#